data_AF-A0A8S1V9R5-F1
#
_entry.id   AF-A0A8S1V9R5-F1
#
_cell.length_a   1.000
_cell.length_b   1.000
_cell.length_c   1.000
_cell.angle_alpha   90.00
_cell.angle_beta   90.00
_cell.angle_gamma   90.00
#
_symmetry.space_group_name_H-M   'P 1'
#
loop_
_entity.id
_entity.type
_entity.pdbx_description
1 polymer ?
#
loop_
_entity_poly.entity_id
_entity_poly.type
_entity_poly.pdbx_seq_one_letter_code
_entity_poly.pdbx_strand_id
1 'polypeptide(L)'
;MQEWPKKLFLAIAFISCFTCYARPDYNLPLFAFAYLLWDIDRPVSQKIRLIYLFVYSWIIDFVWLVYWGPFWNSSTFSHNWADGIQTFVLVLSIINFIIKLGTIVVCILAEKECKDALHPENAMAHAKNIFNSEVQHQ
;
A
#
# COMPACT_ATOMS: atom_id res chain seq x y z
N MET A 1 -21.31 0.71 8.71
CA MET A 1 -19.87 0.88 8.47
C MET A 1 -19.19 -0.45 8.72
N GLN A 2 -18.58 -1.03 7.69
CA GLN A 2 -17.85 -2.29 7.83
C GLN A 2 -16.48 -1.93 8.41
N GLU A 3 -16.24 -2.17 9.71
CA GLU A 3 -15.03 -1.74 10.44
C GLU A 3 -13.74 -2.49 10.01
N TRP A 4 -13.87 -3.50 9.15
CA TRP A 4 -12.77 -4.40 8.77
C TRP A 4 -11.64 -3.74 7.98
N PRO A 5 -11.88 -2.90 6.94
CA PRO A 5 -10.81 -2.25 6.18
C PRO A 5 -9.93 -1.37 7.06
N LYS A 6 -10.55 -0.61 7.98
CA LYS A 6 -9.84 0.30 8.90
C LYS A 6 -8.90 -0.44 9.84
N LYS A 7 -9.34 -1.58 10.40
CA LYS A 7 -8.48 -2.42 11.24
C LYS A 7 -7.27 -2.93 10.47
N LEU A 8 -7.44 -3.27 9.20
CA LEU A 8 -6.33 -3.68 8.33
C LEU A 8 -5.39 -2.52 8.02
N PHE A 9 -5.91 -1.32 7.75
CA PHE A 9 -5.07 -0.12 7.57
C PHE A 9 -4.21 0.16 8.81
N LEU A 10 -4.81 0.08 10.00
CA LEU A 10 -4.09 0.28 11.25
C LEU A 10 -3.04 -0.80 11.49
N ALA A 11 -3.34 -2.06 11.16
CA ALA A 11 -2.38 -3.16 11.26
C ALA A 11 -1.17 -2.94 10.33
N ILE A 12 -1.42 -2.54 9.08
CA ILE A 12 -0.36 -2.19 8.11
C ILE A 12 0.48 -1.03 8.63
N ALA A 13 -0.15 0.04 9.10
CA ALA A 13 0.56 1.20 9.64
C ALA A 13 1.43 0.79 10.85
N PHE A 14 0.89 -0.01 11.77
CA PHE A 14 1.62 -0.50 12.93
C PHE A 14 2.84 -1.36 12.56
N ILE A 15 2.68 -2.31 11.63
CA ILE A 15 3.81 -3.10 11.11
C ILE A 15 4.85 -2.20 10.45
N SER A 16 4.39 -1.17 9.73
CA SER A 16 5.25 -0.22 9.03
C SER A 16 6.08 0.65 10.00
N CYS A 17 5.66 0.82 11.25
CA CYS A 17 6.51 1.45 12.28
C CYS A 17 7.80 0.65 12.54
N PHE A 18 7.74 -0.67 12.45
CA PHE A 18 8.89 -1.54 12.71
C PHE A 18 9.77 -1.70 11.46
N THR A 19 9.21 -1.67 10.26
CA THR A 19 10.02 -1.66 9.02
C THR A 19 10.83 -0.36 8.88
N CYS A 20 10.39 0.73 9.52
CA CYS A 20 11.13 1.99 9.63
C CYS A 20 12.53 1.87 10.26
N TYR A 21 12.83 0.78 10.99
CA TYR A 21 14.15 0.59 11.59
C TYR A 21 15.30 0.43 10.58
N ALA A 22 15.02 -0.08 9.38
CA ALA A 22 16.06 -0.29 8.35
C ALA A 22 15.82 0.51 7.06
N ARG A 23 14.63 1.08 6.87
CA ARG A 23 14.28 1.86 5.67
C ARG A 23 13.17 2.85 5.96
N PRO A 24 13.09 4.01 5.29
CA PRO A 24 11.88 4.82 5.31
C PRO A 24 10.73 4.03 4.66
N ASP A 25 9.65 3.79 5.40
CA ASP A 25 8.48 3.06 4.90
C ASP A 25 7.30 4.02 4.68
N TYR A 26 6.97 4.27 3.41
CA TYR A 26 5.83 5.11 3.02
C TYR A 26 4.48 4.48 3.39
N ASN A 27 4.45 3.18 3.69
CA ASN A 27 3.22 2.49 4.11
C ASN A 27 2.69 3.03 5.43
N LEU A 28 3.58 3.50 6.31
CA LEU A 28 3.19 4.11 7.57
C LEU A 28 2.27 5.34 7.34
N PRO A 29 2.74 6.44 6.70
CA PRO A 29 1.87 7.59 6.48
C PRO A 29 0.69 7.24 5.56
N LEU A 30 0.88 6.43 4.51
CA LEU A 30 -0.18 6.10 3.56
C LEU A 30 -1.38 5.42 4.26
N PHE A 31 -1.13 4.40 5.07
CA PHE A 31 -2.20 3.65 5.73
C PHE A 31 -2.73 4.34 6.98
N ALA A 32 -1.92 5.17 7.65
CA ALA A 32 -2.43 6.07 8.69
C ALA A 32 -3.41 7.11 8.11
N PHE A 33 -3.07 7.72 6.97
CA PHE A 33 -3.98 8.63 6.27
C PHE A 33 -5.23 7.90 5.78
N ALA A 34 -5.08 6.71 5.20
CA ALA A 34 -6.23 5.89 4.80
C ALA A 34 -7.19 5.63 5.96
N TYR A 35 -6.67 5.29 7.14
CA TYR A 35 -7.48 5.06 8.34
C TYR A 35 -8.33 6.29 8.73
N LEU A 36 -7.76 7.49 8.66
CA LEU A 36 -8.45 8.74 8.99
C LEU A 36 -9.45 9.17 7.91
N LEU A 37 -9.11 8.94 6.63
CA LEU A 37 -9.87 9.40 5.48
C LEU A 37 -10.99 8.42 5.06
N TRP A 38 -10.98 7.18 5.53
CA TRP A 38 -11.87 6.13 5.03
C TRP A 38 -13.36 6.43 5.26
N ASP A 39 -13.72 7.02 6.40
CA ASP A 39 -15.11 7.32 6.78
C ASP A 39 -15.58 8.70 6.31
N ILE A 40 -14.71 9.47 5.64
CA ILE A 40 -15.07 10.78 5.13
C ILE A 40 -15.81 10.59 3.81
N ASP A 41 -17.15 10.72 3.85
CA ASP A 41 -18.07 10.44 2.74
C ASP A 41 -17.97 11.42 1.55
N ARG A 42 -17.11 12.45 1.62
CA ARG A 42 -16.93 13.42 0.52
C ARG A 42 -15.47 13.78 0.31
N PRO A 43 -14.99 13.80 -0.95
CA PRO A 43 -15.66 13.40 -2.20
C PRO A 43 -15.62 11.88 -2.47
N VAL A 44 -16.61 11.34 -3.19
CA VAL A 44 -16.69 9.92 -3.64
C VAL A 44 -15.39 9.44 -4.32
N SER A 45 -14.70 10.32 -5.03
CA SER A 45 -13.41 10.04 -5.67
C SER A 45 -12.28 9.70 -4.69
N GLN A 46 -12.42 9.98 -3.40
CA GLN A 46 -11.36 9.78 -2.40
C GLN A 46 -11.04 8.31 -2.19
N LYS A 47 -12.06 7.46 -2.00
CA LYS A 47 -11.87 6.00 -1.84
C LYS A 47 -11.24 5.39 -3.09
N ILE A 48 -11.65 5.87 -4.28
CA ILE A 48 -11.08 5.46 -5.57
C ILE A 48 -9.60 5.87 -5.69
N ARG A 49 -9.25 7.10 -5.29
CA ARG A 49 -7.84 7.55 -5.29
C ARG A 49 -7.00 6.73 -4.30
N LEU A 50 -7.55 6.42 -3.12
CA LEU A 50 -6.89 5.57 -2.14
C LEU A 50 -6.66 4.14 -2.67
N ILE A 51 -7.64 3.51 -3.33
CA ILE A 51 -7.43 2.16 -3.87
C ILE A 51 -6.36 2.14 -4.97
N TYR A 52 -6.30 3.15 -5.84
CA TYR A 52 -5.21 3.28 -6.81
C TYR A 52 -3.85 3.45 -6.13
N LEU A 53 -3.77 4.27 -5.07
CA LEU A 53 -2.55 4.39 -4.27
C LEU A 53 -2.16 3.07 -3.60
N PHE A 54 -3.12 2.28 -3.10
CA PHE A 54 -2.82 0.99 -2.50
C PHE A 54 -2.28 0.00 -3.53
N VAL A 55 -2.92 -0.12 -4.70
CA VAL A 55 -2.45 -0.98 -5.80
C VAL A 55 -1.06 -0.55 -6.26
N TYR A 56 -0.85 0.75 -6.50
CA TYR A 56 0.46 1.29 -6.86
C TYR A 56 1.52 0.96 -5.80
N SER A 57 1.22 1.25 -4.53
CA SER A 57 2.13 0.99 -3.41
C SER A 57 2.46 -0.50 -3.25
N TRP A 58 1.52 -1.39 -3.58
CA TRP A 58 1.72 -2.84 -3.55
C TRP A 58 2.70 -3.30 -4.65
N ILE A 59 2.62 -2.71 -5.84
CA ILE A 59 3.58 -2.97 -6.93
C ILE A 59 4.98 -2.52 -6.51
N ILE A 60 5.11 -1.33 -5.90
CA ILE A 60 6.41 -0.84 -5.43
C ILE A 60 6.98 -1.74 -4.32
N ASP A 61 6.15 -2.23 -3.39
CA ASP A 61 6.57 -3.20 -2.37
C ASP A 61 7.05 -4.51 -3.00
N PHE A 62 6.40 -4.99 -4.07
CA PHE A 62 6.82 -6.18 -4.80
C PHE A 62 8.23 -5.99 -5.40
N VAL A 63 8.45 -4.88 -6.12
CA VAL A 63 9.76 -4.56 -6.71
C VAL A 63 10.83 -4.48 -5.61
N TRP A 64 10.50 -3.85 -4.49
CA TRP A 64 11.41 -3.75 -3.35
C TRP A 64 11.77 -5.13 -2.79
N LEU A 65 10.79 -6.01 -2.57
CA LEU A 65 11.03 -7.36 -2.04
C LEU A 65 11.89 -8.21 -2.98
N VAL A 66 11.64 -8.14 -4.29
CA VAL A 66 12.41 -8.87 -5.31
C VAL A 66 13.84 -8.38 -5.40
N TYR A 67 14.08 -7.07 -5.24
CA TYR A 67 15.43 -6.51 -5.27
C TYR A 67 16.18 -6.73 -3.95
N TRP A 68 15.59 -6.33 -2.82
CA TRP A 68 16.27 -6.31 -1.52
C TRP A 68 16.34 -7.67 -0.85
N GLY A 69 15.39 -8.58 -1.15
CA GLY A 69 15.41 -9.93 -0.58
C GLY A 69 16.67 -10.72 -0.91
N PRO A 70 17.02 -10.89 -2.19
CA PRO A 70 18.26 -11.54 -2.59
C PRO A 70 19.50 -10.72 -2.18
N PHE A 71 19.42 -9.39 -2.21
CA PHE A 71 20.55 -8.51 -1.89
C PHE A 71 20.97 -8.62 -0.41
N TRP A 72 20.03 -8.54 0.52
CA TRP A 72 20.33 -8.70 1.96
C TRP A 72 20.66 -10.14 2.35
N ASN A 73 20.12 -11.12 1.63
CA ASN A 73 20.48 -12.53 1.82
C ASN A 73 21.79 -12.95 1.11
N SER A 74 22.49 -12.01 0.46
CA SER A 74 23.76 -12.31 -0.20
C SER A 74 24.88 -12.52 0.83
N SER A 75 25.81 -13.43 0.53
CA SER A 75 26.97 -13.76 1.39
C SER A 75 27.90 -12.58 1.69
N THR A 76 27.73 -11.47 0.97
CA THR A 76 28.46 -10.22 1.20
C THR A 76 27.94 -9.45 2.42
N PHE A 77 26.68 -9.66 2.82
CA PHE A 77 26.03 -8.96 3.93
C PHE A 77 25.67 -9.84 5.14
N SER A 78 25.73 -11.17 5.01
CA SER A 78 25.33 -12.15 6.04
C SER A 78 26.18 -12.17 7.32
N HIS A 79 27.16 -11.26 7.47
CA HIS A 79 28.00 -11.12 8.65
C HIS A 79 28.06 -9.69 9.21
N ASN A 80 27.09 -8.84 8.84
CA ASN A 80 26.97 -7.53 9.46
C ASN A 80 26.15 -7.61 10.76
N TRP A 81 26.50 -6.78 11.74
CA TRP A 81 25.75 -6.67 13.01
C TRP A 81 24.27 -6.31 12.80
N ALA A 82 23.94 -5.70 11.66
CA ALA A 82 22.59 -5.31 11.27
C ALA A 82 21.76 -6.45 10.65
N ASP A 83 22.34 -7.63 10.44
CA ASP A 83 21.68 -8.76 9.75
C ASP A 83 20.39 -9.21 10.45
N GLY A 84 20.36 -9.17 11.79
CA GLY A 84 19.16 -9.44 12.57
C GLY A 84 18.03 -8.42 12.32
N ILE A 85 18.36 -7.13 12.23
CA ILE A 85 17.38 -6.06 11.93
C ILE A 85 16.92 -6.17 10.49
N GLN A 86 17.82 -6.45 9.55
CA GLN A 86 17.50 -6.63 8.13
C GLN A 86 16.57 -7.81 7.90
N THR A 87 16.87 -8.97 8.51
CA THR A 87 16.01 -10.15 8.47
C THR A 87 14.65 -9.88 9.09
N PHE A 88 14.59 -9.21 10.23
CA PHE A 88 13.34 -8.82 10.88
C PHE A 88 12.50 -7.90 9.99
N VAL A 89 13.10 -6.86 9.41
CA VAL A 89 12.41 -5.93 8.50
C VAL A 89 11.96 -6.65 7.23
N LEU A 90 12.72 -7.61 6.72
CA LEU A 90 12.34 -8.40 5.56
C LEU A 90 11.10 -9.26 5.83
N VAL A 91 11.09 -9.99 6.96
CA VAL A 91 9.94 -10.80 7.39
C VAL A 91 8.70 -9.92 7.55
N LEU A 92 8.84 -8.79 8.25
CA LEU A 92 7.74 -7.84 8.39
C LEU A 92 7.27 -7.25 7.06
N SER A 93 8.17 -6.98 6.12
CA SER A 93 7.84 -6.48 4.79
C SER A 93 7.04 -7.51 3.97
N ILE A 94 7.37 -8.81 4.10
CA ILE A 94 6.59 -9.90 3.47
C ILE A 94 5.20 -9.99 4.10
N ILE A 95 5.10 -9.93 5.43
CA ILE A 95 3.80 -9.92 6.13
C ILE A 95 2.97 -8.72 5.68
N ASN A 96 3.58 -7.53 5.62
CA ASN A 96 2.91 -6.30 5.21
C ASN A 96 2.40 -6.41 3.76
N PHE A 97 3.21 -6.99 2.87
CA PHE A 97 2.85 -7.24 1.47
C PHE A 97 1.61 -8.14 1.34
N ILE A 98 1.54 -9.23 2.13
CA ILE A 98 0.39 -10.16 2.13
C ILE A 98 -0.85 -9.48 2.71
N ILE A 99 -0.74 -8.80 3.85
CA ILE A 99 -1.87 -8.11 4.49
C ILE A 99 -2.40 -7.00 3.58
N LYS A 100 -1.52 -6.27 2.88
CA LYS A 100 -1.90 -5.24 1.93
C LYS A 100 -2.69 -5.81 0.75
N LEU A 101 -2.28 -6.94 0.19
CA LEU A 101 -3.05 -7.62 -0.85
C LEU A 101 -4.46 -8.00 -0.34
N GLY A 102 -4.54 -8.58 0.86
CA GLY A 102 -5.82 -8.88 1.51
C GLY A 102 -6.68 -7.64 1.72
N THR A 103 -6.05 -6.52 2.07
CA THR A 103 -6.73 -5.23 2.28
C THR A 103 -7.33 -4.70 0.99
N ILE A 104 -6.61 -4.76 -0.13
CA ILE A 104 -7.12 -4.36 -1.45
C ILE A 104 -8.34 -5.21 -1.81
N VAL A 105 -8.28 -6.53 -1.62
CA VAL A 105 -9.41 -7.42 -1.87
C VAL A 105 -10.61 -7.08 -0.98
N VAL A 106 -10.39 -6.84 0.32
CA VAL A 106 -11.45 -6.45 1.25
C VAL A 106 -12.08 -5.12 0.85
N CYS A 107 -11.29 -4.12 0.44
CA CYS A 107 -11.80 -2.84 -0.04
C CYS A 107 -12.67 -2.99 -1.29
N ILE A 108 -12.28 -3.85 -2.24
CA ILE A 108 -13.07 -4.15 -3.45
C ILE A 108 -14.38 -4.87 -3.11
N LEU A 109 -14.37 -5.76 -2.14
CA LEU A 109 -15.57 -6.50 -1.72
C LEU A 109 -16.52 -5.66 -0.87
N ALA A 110 -15.98 -4.75 -0.04
CA ALA A 110 -16.75 -3.89 0.83
C ALA A 110 -17.39 -2.71 0.07
N GLU A 111 -16.72 -2.19 -0.97
CA GLU A 111 -17.14 -0.98 -1.69
C GLU A 111 -17.30 -1.27 -3.19
N LYS A 112 -18.55 -1.18 -3.69
CA LYS A 112 -18.85 -1.41 -5.11
C LYS A 112 -18.11 -0.43 -6.02
N GLU A 113 -17.94 0.82 -5.59
CA GLU A 113 -17.22 1.84 -6.33
C GLU A 113 -15.74 1.49 -6.56
N CYS A 114 -15.09 0.87 -5.56
CA CYS A 114 -13.72 0.38 -5.70
C CYS A 114 -13.63 -0.78 -6.69
N LYS A 115 -14.65 -1.65 -6.72
CA LYS A 115 -14.75 -2.75 -7.69
C LYS A 115 -14.93 -2.23 -9.12
N ASP A 116 -15.84 -1.27 -9.30
CA ASP A 116 -16.13 -0.70 -10.61
C ASP A 116 -14.95 0.13 -11.15
N ALA A 117 -14.18 0.77 -10.27
CA ALA A 117 -12.97 1.51 -10.63
C ALA A 117 -11.82 0.61 -11.09
N LEU A 118 -11.67 -0.59 -10.50
CA LEU A 118 -10.61 -1.52 -10.89
C LEU A 118 -10.92 -2.35 -12.14
N HIS A 119 -12.14 -2.24 -12.69
CA HIS A 119 -12.45 -2.87 -13.97
C HIS A 119 -11.57 -2.26 -15.08
N PRO A 120 -10.91 -3.09 -15.92
CA PRO A 120 -9.86 -2.63 -16.83
C PRO A 120 -10.34 -1.58 -17.84
N GLU A 121 -11.62 -1.64 -18.24
CA GLU A 121 -12.25 -0.66 -19.13
C GLU A 121 -12.45 0.72 -18.47
N ASN A 122 -12.79 0.75 -17.18
CA ASN A 122 -13.03 1.98 -16.42
C ASN A 122 -11.73 2.57 -15.87
N ALA A 123 -10.78 1.73 -15.48
CA ALA A 123 -9.49 2.14 -14.93
C ALA A 123 -8.74 3.04 -15.92
N MET A 124 -8.73 2.69 -17.20
CA MET A 124 -8.06 3.49 -18.25
C MET A 124 -8.77 4.83 -18.49
N ALA A 125 -10.10 4.86 -18.42
CA ALA A 125 -10.89 6.08 -18.53
C ALA A 125 -10.67 7.01 -17.33
N HIS A 126 -10.64 6.48 -16.11
CA HIS A 126 -10.37 7.24 -14.88
C HIS A 126 -8.94 7.80 -14.86
N ALA A 127 -7.94 7.00 -15.26
CA ALA A 127 -6.57 7.47 -15.38
C ALA A 127 -6.49 8.65 -16.37
N LYS A 128 -7.08 8.52 -17.56
CA LYS A 128 -7.10 9.58 -18.57
C LYS A 128 -7.80 10.86 -18.09
N ASN A 129 -8.89 10.73 -17.35
CA ASN A 129 -9.61 11.88 -16.78
C ASN A 129 -8.80 12.59 -15.68
N ILE A 130 -8.07 11.85 -14.85
CA ILE A 130 -7.17 12.43 -13.84
C ILE A 130 -6.07 13.26 -14.53
N PHE A 131 -5.38 12.68 -15.52
CA PHE A 131 -4.35 13.39 -16.28
C PHE A 131 -4.89 14.62 -17.02
N ASN A 132 -6.07 14.53 -17.63
CA ASN A 132 -6.66 15.67 -18.35
C ASN A 132 -7.15 16.79 -17.40
N SER A 133 -7.60 16.45 -16.19
CA SER A 133 -8.03 17.45 -15.20
C SER A 133 -6.87 18.31 -14.67
N GLU A 134 -5.65 17.77 -14.64
CA GLU A 134 -4.45 18.53 -14.29
C GLU A 134 -4.04 19.51 -15.41
N VAL A 135 -4.26 19.14 -16.68
CA VAL A 135 -3.96 19.99 -17.84
C VAL A 135 -4.91 21.20 -17.95
N GLN A 136 -6.13 21.12 -17.41
CA GLN A 136 -7.09 22.25 -17.43
C GLN A 136 -6.89 23.26 -16.28
N HIS A 137 -6.08 22.93 -15.28
CA HIS A 137 -5.77 23.80 -14.15
C HIS A 137 -4.35 24.38 -14.18
N GLN A 138 -3.62 24.18 -15.30
CA GLN A 138 -2.38 24.89 -15.65
C GLN A 138 -2.68 25.99 -16.68
#